data_AF-A0A848CAZ5-F1
#
_entry.id   AF-A0A848CAZ5-F1
#
_cell.length_a   1.000
_cell.length_b   1.000
_cell.length_c   1.000
_cell.angle_alpha   90.00
_cell.angle_beta   90.00
_cell.angle_gamma   90.00
#
_symmetry.space_group_name_H-M   'P 1'
#
loop_
_entity.id
_entity.type
_entity.pdbx_description
1 polymer ?
#
loop_
_entity_poly.entity_id
_entity_poly.type
_entity_poly.pdbx_seq_one_letter_code
_entity_poly.pdbx_strand_id
1 'polypeptide(L)'
;MVNDLKNSVNHARLKEVAHINDVLTRLDDTLKYRGHNARFNIIEKPVILKHKAKLENKQARLQGDIMAAMEKAELTDLESQIIKLRFFRSYQIKAIAQELNYSPRQINRILTRALVQLEK
;
A
#
# COMPACT_ATOMS: atom_id res chain seq x y z
N MET A 1 -14.35 -13.64 -14.77
CA MET A 1 -13.57 -13.95 -13.55
C MET A 1 -12.26 -13.19 -13.45
N VAL A 2 -11.29 -13.25 -14.38
CA VAL A 2 -10.03 -12.47 -14.25
C VAL A 2 -10.19 -10.98 -14.63
N ASN A 3 -11.13 -10.66 -15.53
CA ASN A 3 -11.41 -9.27 -15.92
C ASN A 3 -12.12 -8.44 -14.84
N ASP A 4 -12.77 -9.08 -13.87
CA ASP A 4 -13.58 -8.40 -12.86
C ASP A 4 -12.70 -7.79 -11.74
N LEU A 5 -11.54 -8.40 -11.44
CA LEU A 5 -10.58 -7.92 -10.45
C LEU A 5 -9.89 -6.60 -10.86
N LYS A 6 -9.61 -6.39 -12.16
CA LYS A 6 -8.89 -5.17 -12.60
C LYS A 6 -9.73 -3.91 -12.47
N ASN A 7 -11.06 -4.05 -12.47
CA ASN A 7 -12.03 -2.96 -12.46
C ASN A 7 -12.70 -2.77 -11.10
N SER A 8 -12.34 -3.57 -10.10
CA SER A 8 -12.98 -3.49 -8.80
C SER A 8 -12.45 -2.31 -7.98
N VAL A 9 -13.30 -1.80 -7.11
CA VAL A 9 -13.00 -0.64 -6.27
C VAL A 9 -11.87 -0.96 -5.28
N ASN A 10 -11.89 -2.14 -4.64
CA ASN A 10 -10.88 -2.48 -3.64
C ASN A 10 -9.51 -2.78 -4.29
N HIS A 11 -9.48 -3.42 -5.46
CA HIS A 11 -8.25 -3.60 -6.22
C HIS A 11 -7.65 -2.26 -6.69
N ALA A 12 -8.47 -1.32 -7.12
CA ALA A 12 -8.04 0.03 -7.47
C ALA A 12 -7.45 0.77 -6.25
N ARG A 13 -8.14 0.72 -5.10
CA ARG A 13 -7.66 1.31 -3.83
C ARG A 13 -6.34 0.70 -3.38
N LEU A 14 -6.18 -0.62 -3.45
CA LEU A 14 -4.93 -1.30 -3.07
C LEU A 14 -3.73 -0.85 -3.93
N LYS A 15 -3.94 -0.69 -5.24
CA LYS A 15 -2.92 -0.14 -6.15
C LYS A 15 -2.61 1.31 -5.83
N GLU A 16 -3.62 2.10 -5.51
CA GLU A 16 -3.45 3.50 -5.15
C GLU A 16 -2.66 3.66 -3.85
N VAL A 17 -2.92 2.83 -2.83
CA VAL A 17 -2.11 2.81 -1.58
C VAL A 17 -0.65 2.48 -1.87
N ALA A 18 -0.39 1.46 -2.70
CA ALA A 18 0.98 1.11 -3.08
C ALA A 18 1.68 2.24 -3.86
N HIS A 19 0.97 2.90 -4.77
CA HIS A 19 1.49 4.06 -5.49
C HIS A 19 1.81 5.23 -4.56
N ILE A 20 0.91 5.55 -3.62
CA ILE A 20 1.15 6.61 -2.64
C ILE A 20 2.38 6.30 -1.79
N ASN A 21 2.58 5.04 -1.36
CA ASN A 21 3.80 4.61 -0.65
C ASN A 21 5.07 4.93 -1.44
N ASP A 22 5.10 4.61 -2.74
CA ASP A 22 6.25 4.89 -3.60
C ASP A 22 6.50 6.40 -3.72
N VAL A 23 5.43 7.20 -3.86
CA VAL A 23 5.54 8.66 -3.93
C VAL A 23 6.05 9.23 -2.61
N LEU A 24 5.50 8.82 -1.47
CA LEU A 24 5.94 9.25 -0.14
C LEU A 24 7.42 8.95 0.09
N THR A 25 7.87 7.74 -0.28
CA THR A 25 9.28 7.34 -0.19
C THR A 25 10.18 8.30 -0.99
N ARG A 26 9.80 8.63 -2.24
CA ARG A 26 10.55 9.59 -3.06
C ARG A 26 10.55 11.01 -2.49
N LEU A 27 9.44 11.44 -1.89
CA LEU A 27 9.38 12.74 -1.21
C LEU A 27 10.32 12.77 0.00
N ASP A 28 10.37 11.68 0.77
CA ASP A 28 11.30 11.56 1.90
C ASP A 28 12.76 11.55 1.46
N ASP A 29 13.09 10.83 0.38
CA ASP A 29 14.42 10.86 -0.22
C ASP A 29 14.79 12.28 -0.69
N THR A 30 13.83 13.00 -1.29
CA THR A 30 14.03 14.39 -1.73
C THR A 30 14.28 15.31 -0.54
N LEU A 31 13.48 15.20 0.53
CA LEU A 31 13.63 15.98 1.75
C LEU A 31 14.98 15.72 2.43
N LYS A 32 15.41 14.45 2.45
CA LYS A 32 16.70 14.05 3.02
C LYS A 32 17.87 14.56 2.18
N TYR A 33 17.82 14.37 0.87
CA TYR A 33 18.93 14.72 -0.02
C TYR A 33 19.10 16.23 -0.17
N ARG A 34 18.01 16.99 -0.27
CA ARG A 34 18.06 18.45 -0.49
C ARG A 34 17.99 19.28 0.79
N GLY A 35 17.93 18.64 1.96
CA GLY A 35 17.79 19.31 3.25
C GLY A 35 18.93 20.27 3.62
N HIS A 36 20.09 20.18 2.95
CA HIS A 36 21.22 21.10 3.13
C HIS A 36 21.14 22.35 2.22
N ASN A 37 20.17 22.42 1.29
CA ASN A 37 20.02 23.54 0.38
C ASN A 37 19.11 24.62 1.00
N ALA A 38 19.65 25.83 1.22
CA ALA A 38 18.93 26.93 1.85
C ALA A 38 17.67 27.37 1.07
N ARG A 39 17.74 27.45 -0.27
CA ARG A 39 16.59 27.78 -1.13
C ARG A 39 15.50 26.71 -1.03
N PHE A 40 15.90 25.44 -1.02
CA PHE A 40 14.97 24.34 -0.84
C PHE A 40 14.24 24.45 0.50
N ASN A 41 14.97 24.68 1.60
CA ASN A 41 14.38 24.77 2.93
C ASN A 41 13.36 25.90 3.11
N ILE A 42 13.57 27.04 2.44
CA ILE A 42 12.70 28.21 2.57
C ILE A 42 11.48 28.11 1.63
N ILE A 43 11.69 27.67 0.39
CA ILE A 43 10.66 27.80 -0.67
C ILE A 43 9.99 26.46 -0.97
N GLU A 44 10.78 25.42 -1.24
CA GLU A 44 10.26 24.17 -1.82
C GLU A 44 9.81 23.18 -0.74
N LYS A 45 10.53 23.11 0.37
CA LYS A 45 10.27 22.19 1.49
C LYS A 45 8.88 22.36 2.08
N PRO A 46 8.34 23.58 2.34
CA PRO A 46 6.98 23.74 2.84
C PRO A 46 5.92 23.19 1.88
N VAL A 47 6.11 23.36 0.56
CA VAL A 47 5.20 22.84 -0.46
C VAL A 47 5.22 21.32 -0.49
N ILE A 48 6.43 20.72 -0.45
CA ILE A 48 6.62 19.28 -0.39
C ILE A 48 5.98 18.68 0.86
N LEU A 49 6.21 19.28 2.04
CA LEU A 49 5.61 18.81 3.30
C LEU A 49 4.07 18.88 3.26
N LYS A 50 3.51 19.97 2.72
CA LYS A 50 2.05 20.08 2.54
C LYS A 50 1.51 19.02 1.59
N HIS A 51 2.23 18.71 0.51
CA HIS A 51 1.84 17.65 -0.41
C HIS A 51 1.96 16.25 0.22
N LYS A 52 3.05 16.00 0.94
CA LYS A 52 3.28 14.78 1.72
C LYS A 52 2.13 14.51 2.70
N ALA A 53 1.76 15.51 3.51
CA ALA A 53 0.66 15.39 4.46
C ALA A 53 -0.69 15.07 3.78
N LYS A 54 -0.96 15.65 2.60
CA LYS A 54 -2.17 15.32 1.83
C LYS A 54 -2.17 13.87 1.36
N LEU A 55 -1.01 13.37 0.92
CA LEU A 55 -0.86 11.98 0.49
C LEU A 55 -1.00 11.00 1.67
N GLU A 56 -0.39 11.30 2.82
CA GLU A 56 -0.54 10.52 4.06
C GLU A 56 -2.00 10.43 4.49
N ASN A 57 -2.73 11.55 4.49
CA ASN A 57 -4.16 11.57 4.81
C ASN A 57 -4.99 10.73 3.81
N LYS A 58 -4.68 10.84 2.51
CA LYS A 58 -5.35 10.04 1.48
C LYS A 58 -5.06 8.55 1.65
N GLN A 59 -3.81 8.20 1.93
CA GLN A 59 -3.41 6.83 2.19
C GLN A 59 -4.12 6.26 3.40
N ALA A 60 -4.16 6.98 4.52
CA ALA A 60 -4.83 6.52 5.74
C ALA A 60 -6.31 6.26 5.49
N ARG A 61 -6.99 7.13 4.73
CA ARG A 61 -8.39 6.92 4.33
C ARG A 61 -8.56 5.66 3.48
N LEU A 62 -7.73 5.47 2.45
CA LEU A 62 -7.80 4.28 1.59
C LEU A 62 -7.51 2.99 2.36
N GLN A 63 -6.54 3.01 3.26
CA GLN A 63 -6.25 1.87 4.15
C GLN A 63 -7.43 1.58 5.07
N GLY A 64 -8.08 2.60 5.64
CA GLY A 64 -9.31 2.45 6.43
C GLY A 64 -10.44 1.78 5.64
N ASP A 65 -10.73 2.28 4.43
CA ASP A 65 -11.75 1.71 3.54
C ASP A 65 -11.45 0.23 3.23
N ILE A 66 -10.19 -0.11 2.98
CA ILE A 66 -9.76 -1.49 2.70
C ILE A 66 -9.89 -2.36 3.94
N MET A 67 -9.50 -1.88 5.12
CA MET A 67 -9.63 -2.65 6.37
C MET A 67 -11.10 -2.99 6.66
N ALA A 68 -12.01 -2.03 6.52
CA ALA A 68 -13.45 -2.27 6.65
C ALA A 68 -13.97 -3.29 5.62
N ALA A 69 -13.46 -3.25 4.39
CA ALA A 69 -13.80 -4.24 3.37
C ALA A 69 -13.27 -5.65 3.72
N MET A 70 -12.06 -5.74 4.29
CA MET A 70 -11.47 -7.01 4.73
C MET A 70 -12.26 -7.64 5.88
N GLU A 71 -12.75 -6.82 6.82
CA GLU A 71 -13.64 -7.26 7.90
C GLU A 71 -14.96 -7.79 7.32
N LYS A 72 -15.58 -7.04 6.39
CA LYS A 72 -16.83 -7.46 5.73
C LYS A 72 -16.66 -8.74 4.90
N ALA A 73 -15.51 -8.92 4.25
CA ALA A 73 -15.20 -10.09 3.44
C ALA A 73 -14.79 -11.32 4.28
N GLU A 74 -14.78 -11.21 5.61
CA GLU A 74 -14.44 -12.28 6.55
C GLU A 74 -13.10 -12.97 6.22
N LEU A 75 -12.11 -12.16 5.81
CA LEU A 75 -10.78 -12.68 5.51
C LEU A 75 -10.14 -13.27 6.76
N THR A 76 -9.45 -14.40 6.61
CA THR A 76 -8.64 -14.95 7.70
C THR A 76 -7.52 -14.00 8.11
N ASP A 77 -7.01 -14.14 9.33
CA ASP A 77 -5.89 -13.32 9.82
C ASP A 77 -4.68 -13.39 8.89
N LEU A 78 -4.38 -14.57 8.33
CA LEU A 78 -3.28 -14.77 7.40
C LEU A 78 -3.52 -14.04 6.06
N GLU A 79 -4.72 -14.14 5.50
CA GLU A 79 -5.09 -13.42 4.27
C GLU A 79 -4.99 -11.91 4.47
N SER A 80 -5.50 -11.44 5.60
CA SER A 80 -5.44 -10.05 6.00
C SER A 80 -4.02 -9.55 6.18
N GLN A 81 -3.17 -10.33 6.84
CA GLN A 81 -1.76 -10.02 7.05
C GLN A 81 -1.01 -9.94 5.72
N ILE A 82 -1.23 -10.89 4.81
CA ILE A 82 -0.58 -10.89 3.49
C ILE A 82 -0.98 -9.66 2.67
N ILE A 83 -2.25 -9.24 2.69
CA ILE A 83 -2.69 -8.00 2.02
C ILE A 83 -2.00 -6.78 2.63
N LYS A 84 -1.97 -6.67 3.96
CA LYS A 84 -1.32 -5.54 4.65
C LYS A 84 0.17 -5.46 4.32
N LEU A 85 0.89 -6.58 4.39
CA LEU A 85 2.31 -6.63 4.01
C LEU A 85 2.52 -6.25 2.54
N ARG A 86 1.68 -6.78 1.64
CA ARG A 86 1.82 -6.54 0.20
C ARG A 86 1.56 -5.09 -0.19
N PHE A 87 0.50 -4.49 0.32
CA PHE A 87 0.01 -3.19 -0.18
C PHE A 87 0.24 -2.03 0.76
N PHE A 88 0.19 -2.24 2.08
CA PHE A 88 0.36 -1.15 3.05
C PHE A 88 1.85 -0.96 3.38
N ARG A 89 2.61 -2.05 3.39
CA ARG A 89 4.07 -2.05 3.62
C ARG A 89 4.87 -2.19 2.32
N SER A 90 4.22 -2.39 1.18
CA SER A 90 4.86 -2.56 -0.14
C SER A 90 5.85 -3.73 -0.24
N TYR A 91 5.69 -4.80 0.55
CA TYR A 91 6.61 -5.94 0.51
C TYR A 91 6.48 -6.75 -0.78
N GLN A 92 7.61 -7.26 -1.26
CA GLN A 92 7.63 -8.23 -2.34
C GLN A 92 7.15 -9.61 -1.86
N ILE A 93 6.54 -10.39 -2.74
CA ILE A 93 6.05 -11.75 -2.41
C ILE A 93 7.14 -12.62 -1.78
N LYS A 94 8.40 -12.49 -2.25
CA LYS A 94 9.55 -13.21 -1.67
C LYS A 94 9.83 -12.80 -0.22
N ALA A 95 9.75 -11.51 0.09
CA ALA A 95 9.96 -10.99 1.45
C ALA A 95 8.85 -11.45 2.39
N ILE A 96 7.58 -11.39 1.94
CA ILE A 96 6.43 -11.89 2.71
C ILE A 96 6.57 -13.40 2.97
N ALA A 97 6.98 -14.16 1.96
CA ALA A 97 7.21 -15.59 2.06
C ALA A 97 8.27 -15.92 3.12
N GLN A 98 9.37 -15.18 3.14
CA GLN A 98 10.41 -15.33 4.16
C GLN A 98 9.90 -14.95 5.56
N GLU A 99 9.20 -13.83 5.69
CA GLU A 99 8.69 -13.32 6.97
C GLU A 99 7.66 -14.26 7.61
N LEU A 100 6.76 -14.82 6.79
CA LEU A 100 5.69 -15.70 7.26
C LEU A 100 6.07 -17.19 7.23
N ASN A 101 7.30 -17.53 6.84
CA ASN A 101 7.79 -18.91 6.69
C ASN A 101 6.93 -19.79 5.75
N TYR A 102 6.59 -19.23 4.57
CA TYR A 102 5.90 -19.94 3.49
C TYR A 102 6.72 -19.89 2.20
N SER A 103 6.37 -20.73 1.22
CA SER A 103 6.91 -20.55 -0.13
C SER A 103 6.25 -19.36 -0.85
N PRO A 104 6.96 -18.68 -1.78
CA PRO A 104 6.37 -17.61 -2.61
C PRO A 104 5.12 -18.05 -3.38
N ARG A 105 5.05 -19.32 -3.78
CA ARG A 105 3.87 -19.89 -4.46
C ARG A 105 2.66 -19.98 -3.52
N GLN A 106 2.87 -20.38 -2.27
CA GLN A 106 1.80 -20.42 -1.26
C GLN A 106 1.28 -19.01 -0.97
N ILE A 107 2.18 -18.05 -0.72
CA ILE A 107 1.79 -16.64 -0.52
C ILE A 107 0.99 -16.11 -1.71
N ASN A 108 1.44 -16.36 -2.94
CA ASN A 108 0.72 -15.87 -4.12
C ASN A 108 -0.68 -16.50 -4.27
N ARG A 109 -0.83 -17.79 -3.93
CA ARG A 109 -2.14 -18.46 -3.94
C ARG A 109 -3.09 -17.87 -2.90
N ILE A 110 -2.61 -17.69 -1.67
CA ILE A 110 -3.41 -17.10 -0.57
C ILE A 110 -3.79 -15.67 -0.92
N LEU A 111 -2.84 -14.86 -1.38
CA LEU A 111 -3.09 -13.48 -1.80
C LEU A 111 -4.13 -13.42 -2.92
N THR A 112 -4.04 -14.28 -3.92
CA THR A 112 -5.01 -14.31 -5.02
C THR A 112 -6.41 -14.64 -4.51
N ARG A 113 -6.53 -15.61 -3.59
CA ARG A 113 -7.82 -15.97 -2.97
C ARG A 113 -8.39 -14.82 -2.15
N ALA A 114 -7.57 -14.21 -1.31
CA ALA A 114 -7.93 -13.08 -0.47
C ALA A 114 -8.42 -11.89 -1.31
N LEU A 115 -7.73 -11.58 -2.41
CA LEU A 115 -8.16 -10.54 -3.34
C LEU A 115 -9.52 -10.86 -3.96
N VAL A 116 -9.75 -12.11 -4.40
CA VAL A 116 -11.07 -12.51 -4.94
C VAL A 116 -12.17 -12.37 -3.90
N GLN A 117 -11.91 -12.71 -2.64
CA GLN A 117 -12.89 -12.57 -1.56
C GLN A 117 -13.17 -11.11 -1.22
N LEU A 118 -12.15 -10.24 -1.23
CA LEU A 118 -12.29 -8.81 -0.98
C LEU A 118 -13.17 -8.09 -2.02
N GLU A 119 -13.40 -8.70 -3.19
CA GLU A 119 -14.27 -8.17 -4.23
C GLU A 119 -15.72 -8.70 -4.21
N LYS A 120 -16.03 -9.65 -3.33
CA LYS A 120 -17.39 -10.19 -3.16
C LYS A 120 -18.19 -9.35 -2.17
#